data_AF-A0A7V1JDM7-F1
#
_entry.id   AF-A0A7V1JDM7-F1
#
_cell.length_a   1.000
_cell.length_b   1.000
_cell.length_c   1.000
_cell.angle_alpha   90.00
_cell.angle_beta   90.00
_cell.angle_gamma   90.00
#
_symmetry.space_group_name_H-M   'P 1'
#
loop_
_entity.id
_entity.type
_entity.pdbx_description
1 polymer ?
#
loop_
_entity_poly.entity_id
_entity_poly.type
_entity_poly.pdbx_seq_one_letter_code
_entity_poly.pdbx_strand_id
1 'polypeptide(L)' 'MKILKIDRPEREKQNTEGTKCEVYSRAVGYLRPVSQWNPGKKEEFSERKCFKPDVRN' A
#
# COMPACT_ATOMS: atom_id res chain seq x y z
N MET A 1 -35.72 0.22 20.68
CA MET A 1 -34.92 -0.76 19.92
C MET A 1 -33.54 -0.16 19.67
N LYS A 2 -32.50 -0.62 20.38
CA LYS A 2 -31.13 -0.12 20.21
C LYS A 2 -30.44 -0.95 19.12
N ILE A 3 -30.08 -0.30 18.02
CA ILE A 3 -29.24 -0.89 16.98
C ILE A 3 -27.85 -1.09 17.62
N LEU A 4 -27.44 -2.34 17.82
CA LEU A 4 -26.12 -2.68 18.36
C LEU A 4 -25.06 -2.26 17.34
N LYS A 5 -24.21 -1.30 17.72
CA LYS A 5 -22.98 -1.01 16.98
C LYS A 5 -22.06 -2.20 17.16
N ILE A 6 -21.81 -2.94 16.08
CA ILE A 6 -20.84 -4.03 16.06
C ILE A 6 -19.48 -3.34 15.95
N ASP A 7 -18.84 -3.10 17.09
CA ASP A 7 -17.49 -2.56 17.14
C ASP A 7 -16.53 -3.60 16.54
N ARG A 8 -15.83 -3.20 15.48
CA ARG A 8 -14.87 -4.04 14.76
C ARG A 8 -13.70 -4.33 15.73
N PRO A 9 -13.38 -5.60 16.05
CA PRO A 9 -12.36 -5.88 17.05
C PRO A 9 -11.00 -5.39 16.55
N GLU A 10 -10.33 -4.55 17.34
CA GLU A 10 -8.93 -4.18 17.13
C GLU A 10 -8.08 -5.43 17.30
N ARG A 11 -7.58 -5.97 16.18
CA ARG A 11 -6.69 -7.13 16.18
C ARG A 11 -5.40 -6.75 16.92
N GLU A 12 -5.17 -7.38 18.05
CA GLU A 12 -3.91 -7.30 18.80
C GLU A 12 -2.76 -7.74 17.89
N LYS A 13 -1.89 -6.80 17.51
CA LYS A 13 -0.74 -7.09 16.64
C LYS A 13 0.28 -7.86 17.47
N GLN A 14 0.40 -9.16 17.19
CA GLN A 14 1.44 -9.99 17.80
C GLN A 14 2.83 -9.38 17.52
N ASN A 15 3.63 -9.22 18.58
CA ASN A 15 4.97 -8.63 18.53
C ASN A 15 5.96 -9.59 17.85
N THR A 16 5.86 -9.73 16.53
CA THR A 16 6.81 -10.49 15.72
C THR A 16 7.79 -9.52 15.06
N GLU A 17 9.08 -9.63 15.41
CA GLU A 17 10.15 -8.91 14.71
C GLU A 17 10.44 -9.61 13.37
N GLY A 18 9.98 -9.00 12.28
CA GLY A 18 10.26 -9.47 10.92
C GLY A 18 11.62 -8.99 10.40
N THR A 19 12.17 -9.70 9.41
CA THR A 19 13.33 -9.22 8.64
C THR A 19 12.93 -8.16 7.61
N LYS A 20 13.84 -7.24 7.26
CA LYS A 20 13.60 -6.26 6.20
C LYS A 20 13.37 -6.97 4.87
N CYS A 21 12.26 -6.65 4.20
CA CYS A 21 11.94 -7.14 2.86
C CYS A 21 12.30 -6.06 1.83
N GLU A 22 12.90 -6.47 0.71
CA GLU A 22 13.16 -5.56 -0.40
C GLU A 22 11.90 -5.39 -1.25
N VAL A 23 11.51 -4.13 -1.46
CA VAL A 23 10.30 -3.80 -2.21
C VAL A 23 10.66 -3.50 -3.66
N TYR A 24 10.01 -4.19 -4.58
CA TYR A 24 10.16 -4.01 -6.02
C TYR A 24 8.90 -3.35 -6.60
N SER A 25 9.10 -2.50 -7.62
CA SER A 25 8.00 -1.87 -8.34
C SER A 25 8.31 -1.77 -9.83
N ARG A 26 7.27 -1.79 -10.66
CA ARG A 26 7.39 -1.67 -12.12
C ARG A 26 7.51 -0.21 -12.52
N ALA A 27 8.70 0.18 -12.99
CA ALA A 27 8.98 1.56 -13.38
C ALA A 27 8.45 1.88 -14.80
N VAL A 28 9.13 1.35 -15.84
CA VAL A 28 8.85 1.58 -17.28
C VAL A 28 8.85 0.27 -18.07
N GLY A 29 8.26 -0.78 -17.49
CA GLY A 29 8.14 -2.10 -18.14
C GLY A 29 8.93 -3.23 -17.48
N TYR A 30 9.85 -2.93 -16.56
CA TYR A 30 10.59 -3.92 -15.76
C TYR A 30 10.51 -3.62 -14.26
N LEU A 31 10.84 -4.62 -13.43
CA LEU A 31 10.89 -4.50 -11.97
C LEU A 31 12.22 -3.91 -11.53
N ARG A 32 12.17 -2.88 -10.69
CA ARG A 32 13.34 -2.25 -10.07
C ARG A 32 13.14 -2.14 -8.56
N PRO A 33 14.18 -2.36 -7.73
CA PRO A 33 14.12 -2.07 -6.31
C PRO A 33 13.73 -0.62 -6.04
N VAL A 34 12.76 -0.40 -5.15
CA VAL A 34 12.32 0.94 -4.73
C VAL A 34 13.44 1.67 -3.99
N SER A 35 14.31 0.93 -3.30
CA SER A 35 15.51 1.46 -2.63
C SER A 35 16.46 2.18 -3.60
N GLN A 36 16.46 1.81 -4.89
CA GLN A 36 17.35 2.37 -5.92
C GLN A 36 16.71 3.48 -6.75
N TRP A 37 15.59 4.06 -6.31
CA TRP A 37 14.94 5.16 -7.02
C TRP A 37 15.67 6.47 -6.77
N ASN A 38 15.99 7.19 -7.86
CA ASN A 38 16.49 8.55 -7.80
C ASN A 38 15.36 9.54 -7.43
N PRO A 39 15.67 10.80 -7.08
CA PRO A 39 14.65 11.78 -6.69
C PRO A 39 13.55 11.98 -7.73
N GLY A 40 13.90 12.14 -9.02
CA GLY A 40 12.91 12.34 -10.08
C GLY A 40 11.95 11.17 -10.27
N LYS A 41 12.39 9.92 -10.08
CA LYS A 41 11.48 8.75 -10.15
C LYS A 41 10.50 8.71 -8.98
N LYS A 42 10.90 9.20 -7.80
CA LYS A 42 10.01 9.31 -6.63
C LYS A 42 8.93 10.36 -6.88
N GLU A 43 9.31 11.50 -7.43
CA GLU A 43 8.39 12.57 -7.83
C GLU A 43 7.41 12.08 -8.91
N GLU A 44 7.91 11.51 -10.02
CA GLU A 44 7.07 10.93 -11.08
C GLU A 44 6.10 9.86 -10.55
N PHE A 45 6.56 8.99 -9.64
CA PHE A 45 5.68 7.99 -9.03
C PHE A 45 4.59 8.63 -8.15
N SER A 46 4.90 9.72 -7.45
CA SER A 46 3.93 10.45 -6.62
C SER A 46 2.81 11.10 -7.45
N GLU A 47 3.09 11.41 -8.71
CA GLU A 47 2.10 11.99 -9.63
C GLU A 47 1.21 10.92 -10.33
N ARG A 48 1.55 9.63 -10.20
CA ARG A 48 0.77 8.55 -10.81
C ARG A 48 -0.62 8.45 -10.19
N LYS A 49 -1.64 8.30 -11.04
CA LYS A 49 -3.04 8.08 -10.62
C LYS A 49 -3.41 6.62 -10.84
N CYS A 50 -3.82 5.94 -9.77
CA CYS A 50 -4.41 4.61 -9.87
C CYS A 50 -5.85 4.72 -10.36
N PHE A 51 -6.21 3.86 -11.33
CA PHE A 51 -7.61 3.69 -11.72
C PHE A 51 -8.41 3.15 -10.53
N LYS A 52 -9.49 3.83 -10.19
CA LYS A 52 -10.47 3.38 -9.19
C LYS A 52 -11.78 3.10 -9.93
N PRO A 53 -12.18 1.83 -10.11
CA PRO A 53 -13.46 1.53 -10.73
C PRO A 53 -14.60 2.03 -9.82
N ASP A 54 -15.63 2.61 -10.42
CA ASP A 54 -16.87 2.96 -9.72
C ASP A 54 -17.68 1.68 -9.49
N VAL A 55 -17.47 1.04 -8.34
CA VAL A 55 -18.27 -0.12 -7.91
C VAL A 55 -19.56 0.40 -7.28
N ARG A 56 -20.56 0.67 -8.11
CA ARG A 56 -21.94 0.87 -7.63
C ARG A 56 -22.53 -0.50 -7.27
N ASN A 57 -22.97 -0.65 -6.02
CA ASN A 57 -23.75 -1.80 -5.56
C ASN A 57 -25.21 -1.66 -5.99
#